data_AF-A0A378MA84-F1
#
_entry.id   AF-A0A378MA84-F1
#
_cell.length_a   1.000
_cell.length_b   1.000
_cell.length_c   1.000
_cell.angle_alpha   90.00
_cell.angle_beta   90.00
_cell.angle_gamma   90.00
#
_symmetry.space_group_name_H-M   'P 1'
#
loop_
_entity.id
_entity.type
_entity.pdbx_description
1 polymer ?
#
loop_
_entity_poly.entity_id
_entity_poly.type
_entity_poly.pdbx_seq_one_letter_code
_entity_poly.pdbx_strand_id
1 'polypeptide(L)'
;MITKNWQAVKTEQTGQHINSYDSSSVDWKEKLEAASEGADISRDDMSVWFVEHGEKPATEAITTVSKKETPDKAFRVYLSWKDNEGWAATKVEVLKTNDKR
;
A
#
# COMPACT_ATOMS: atom_id res chain seq x y z
N MET A 1 -4.92 10.81 -11.14
CA MET A 1 -4.72 10.45 -9.73
C MET A 1 -6.07 10.44 -9.04
N ILE A 2 -6.29 9.50 -8.13
CA ILE A 2 -7.50 9.36 -7.33
C ILE A 2 -7.12 9.72 -5.89
N THR A 3 -7.92 10.58 -5.26
CA THR A 3 -7.79 10.93 -3.84
C THR A 3 -9.14 10.72 -3.18
N LYS A 4 -9.19 9.83 -2.18
CA LYS A 4 -10.38 9.44 -1.44
C LYS A 4 -10.01 9.34 0.04
N ASN A 5 -11.01 9.39 0.91
CA ASN A 5 -10.84 9.04 2.32
C ASN A 5 -10.98 7.52 2.47
N TRP A 6 -9.94 6.77 2.13
CA TRP A 6 -9.91 5.33 2.41
C TRP A 6 -9.90 5.08 3.91
N GLN A 7 -10.59 4.02 4.32
CA GLN A 7 -10.53 3.57 5.71
C GLN A 7 -9.12 3.05 6.01
N ALA A 8 -8.62 3.34 7.21
CA ALA A 8 -7.37 2.77 7.64
C ALA A 8 -7.55 1.27 7.86
N VAL A 9 -6.59 0.50 7.38
CA VAL A 9 -6.48 -0.92 7.73
C VAL A 9 -6.16 -0.98 9.20
N LYS A 10 -7.07 -1.60 9.95
CA LYS A 10 -6.95 -1.73 11.40
C LYS A 10 -5.65 -2.46 11.73
N THR A 11 -4.77 -1.79 12.46
CA THR A 11 -3.54 -2.43 12.90
C THR A 11 -3.78 -3.32 14.11
N GLU A 12 -3.13 -4.49 14.12
CA GLU A 12 -3.06 -5.37 15.30
C GLU A 12 -1.86 -5.02 16.20
N GLN A 13 -1.00 -4.09 15.78
CA GLN A 13 0.15 -3.67 16.56
C GLN A 13 -0.30 -2.82 17.77
N THR A 14 -0.02 -3.29 18.98
CA THR A 14 -0.23 -2.54 20.22
C THR A 14 1.11 -1.99 20.72
N GLY A 15 1.37 -0.69 20.56
CA GLY A 15 2.60 -0.04 21.03
C GLY A 15 3.22 0.93 20.04
N GLN A 16 4.51 1.25 20.21
CA GLN A 16 5.26 2.12 19.31
C GLN A 16 5.41 1.43 17.93
N HIS A 17 4.97 2.08 16.86
CA HIS A 17 5.01 1.54 15.49
C HIS A 17 6.45 1.10 15.13
N ILE A 18 6.61 -0.16 14.75
CA ILE A 18 7.88 -0.70 14.26
C ILE A 18 7.71 -0.96 12.76
N ASN A 19 8.17 -0.02 11.95
CA ASN A 19 8.25 -0.20 10.50
C ASN A 19 9.23 -1.36 10.21
N SER A 20 8.72 -2.42 9.60
CA SER A 20 9.50 -3.59 9.22
C SER A 20 9.32 -3.83 7.74
N TYR A 21 10.44 -4.00 7.04
CA TYR A 21 10.49 -4.31 5.61
C TYR A 21 10.50 -5.82 5.35
N ASP A 22 10.32 -6.63 6.41
CA ASP A 22 10.17 -8.07 6.27
C ASP A 22 8.78 -8.40 5.68
N SER A 23 8.76 -9.11 4.56
CA SER A 23 7.53 -9.49 3.84
C SER A 23 6.55 -10.35 4.67
N SER A 24 7.01 -10.95 5.77
CA SER A 24 6.19 -11.72 6.71
C SER A 24 5.66 -10.88 7.88
N SER A 25 6.17 -9.66 8.05
CA SER A 25 5.76 -8.74 9.11
C SER A 25 4.30 -8.33 8.99
N VAL A 26 3.69 -8.08 10.14
CA VAL A 26 2.34 -7.52 10.26
C VAL A 26 2.24 -6.18 9.51
N ASP A 27 3.25 -5.31 9.66
CA ASP A 27 3.32 -4.00 8.99
C ASP A 27 3.33 -4.11 7.46
N TRP A 28 4.06 -5.08 6.91
CA TRP A 28 4.08 -5.33 5.47
C TRP A 28 2.72 -5.81 4.96
N LYS A 29 2.08 -6.73 5.70
CA LYS A 29 0.73 -7.22 5.35
C LYS A 29 -0.27 -6.07 5.36
N GLU A 30 -0.28 -5.24 6.40
CA GLU A 30 -1.17 -4.08 6.53
C GLU A 30 -0.97 -3.05 5.40
N LYS A 31 0.28 -2.77 5.00
CA LYS A 31 0.58 -1.92 3.84
C LYS A 31 -0.04 -2.48 2.56
N LEU A 32 0.08 -3.80 2.35
CA LEU A 32 -0.48 -4.44 1.17
C LEU A 32 -2.01 -4.47 1.19
N GLU A 33 -2.65 -4.68 2.35
CA GLU A 33 -4.10 -4.51 2.51
C GLU A 33 -4.53 -3.10 2.11
N ALA A 34 -3.84 -2.07 2.61
CA ALA A 34 -4.16 -0.68 2.32
C ALA A 34 -3.95 -0.34 0.83
N ALA A 35 -2.93 -0.94 0.20
CA ALA A 35 -2.69 -0.83 -1.23
C ALA A 35 -3.81 -1.46 -2.06
N SER A 36 -4.30 -2.62 -1.61
CA SER A 36 -5.40 -3.38 -2.23
C SER A 36 -6.70 -2.57 -2.23
N GLU A 37 -7.05 -2.00 -1.07
CA GLU A 37 -8.19 -1.08 -0.89
C GLU A 37 -8.04 0.20 -1.72
N GLY A 38 -6.81 0.74 -1.79
CA GLY A 38 -6.49 1.90 -2.62
C GLY A 38 -6.71 1.64 -4.11
N ALA A 39 -6.17 0.53 -4.60
CA ALA A 39 -6.19 0.16 -6.02
C ALA A 39 -7.50 -0.48 -6.48
N ASP A 40 -8.41 -0.83 -5.55
CA ASP A 40 -9.64 -1.58 -5.84
C ASP A 40 -9.34 -2.92 -6.54
N ILE A 41 -8.37 -3.64 -5.98
CA ILE A 41 -7.93 -4.96 -6.43
C ILE A 41 -8.04 -5.91 -5.24
N SER A 42 -8.54 -7.12 -5.45
CA SER A 42 -8.50 -8.17 -4.40
C SER A 42 -7.07 -8.60 -4.12
N ARG A 43 -6.72 -8.87 -2.86
CA ARG A 43 -5.38 -9.34 -2.47
C ARG A 43 -4.96 -10.60 -3.21
N ASP A 44 -5.90 -11.49 -3.48
CA ASP A 44 -5.68 -12.73 -4.22
C ASP A 44 -5.33 -12.48 -5.69
N ASP A 45 -5.82 -11.37 -6.26
CA ASP A 45 -5.61 -11.00 -7.67
C ASP A 45 -4.54 -9.91 -7.84
N MET A 46 -3.92 -9.48 -6.74
CA MET A 46 -2.95 -8.40 -6.74
C MET A 46 -1.52 -8.94 -6.91
N SER A 47 -0.80 -8.37 -7.87
CA SER A 47 0.65 -8.49 -7.98
C SER A 47 1.31 -7.28 -7.34
N VAL A 48 2.24 -7.51 -6.42
CA VAL A 48 3.06 -6.46 -5.81
C VAL A 48 4.38 -6.39 -6.56
N TRP A 49 4.66 -5.24 -7.16
CA TRP A 49 5.89 -5.01 -7.93
C TRP A 49 6.98 -4.38 -7.09
N PHE A 50 6.60 -3.39 -6.28
CA PHE A 50 7.56 -2.63 -5.50
C PHE A 50 6.89 -2.02 -4.27
N VAL A 51 7.64 -1.96 -3.18
CA VAL A 51 7.27 -1.25 -1.96
C VAL A 51 8.45 -0.40 -1.56
N GLU A 52 8.25 0.90 -1.48
CA GLU A 52 9.26 1.87 -1.11
C GLU A 52 8.76 2.78 0.01
N HIS A 53 9.70 3.44 0.70
CA HIS A 53 9.35 4.40 1.74
C HIS A 53 8.83 5.70 1.11
N GLY A 54 7.92 6.39 1.80
CA GLY A 54 7.51 7.74 1.43
C GLY A 54 8.55 8.79 1.82
N GLU A 55 8.14 10.06 1.79
CA GLU A 55 9.00 11.18 2.21
C GLU A 55 9.29 11.12 3.71
N LYS A 56 8.35 10.59 4.50
CA LYS A 56 8.53 10.25 5.92
C LYS A 56 8.59 8.73 6.09
N PRO A 57 9.78 8.11 6.12
CA PRO A 57 9.91 6.65 6.12
C PRO A 57 9.23 5.96 7.29
N ALA A 58 9.05 6.65 8.43
CA ALA A 58 8.35 6.09 9.58
C ALA A 58 6.85 5.95 9.35
N THR A 59 6.21 6.86 8.62
CA THR A 59 4.75 6.99 8.55
C THR A 59 4.20 7.00 7.13
N GLU A 60 5.03 6.89 6.11
CA GLU A 60 4.61 6.94 4.71
C GLU A 60 5.27 5.80 3.93
N ALA A 61 4.50 5.20 3.04
CA ALA A 61 4.95 4.14 2.16
C ALA A 61 4.31 4.30 0.78
N ILE A 62 4.98 3.82 -0.25
CA ILE A 62 4.48 3.83 -1.62
C ILE A 62 4.56 2.41 -2.13
N THR A 63 3.45 1.91 -2.66
CA THR A 63 3.35 0.57 -3.21
C THR A 63 2.98 0.64 -4.68
N THR A 64 3.64 -0.14 -5.52
CA THR A 64 3.26 -0.30 -6.91
C THR A 64 2.68 -1.70 -7.09
N VAL A 65 1.41 -1.76 -7.46
CA VAL A 65 0.63 -3.00 -7.56
C VAL A 65 -0.12 -3.07 -8.88
N SER A 66 -0.48 -4.26 -9.35
CA SER A 66 -1.36 -4.41 -10.52
C SER A 66 -2.28 -5.60 -10.33
N LYS A 67 -3.30 -5.74 -11.18
CA LYS A 67 -3.98 -7.04 -11.31
C LYS A 67 -3.04 -8.03 -11.96
N LYS A 68 -3.10 -9.30 -11.55
CA LYS A 68 -2.37 -10.41 -12.18
C LYS A 68 -2.68 -10.54 -13.67
N GLU A 69 -3.94 -10.32 -14.04
CA GLU A 69 -4.42 -10.39 -15.43
C GLU A 69 -3.93 -9.23 -16.31
N THR A 70 -3.63 -8.07 -15.70
CA THR A 70 -3.20 -6.87 -16.43
C THR A 70 -1.93 -6.27 -15.81
N PRO A 71 -0.79 -6.97 -15.92
CA PRO A 71 0.46 -6.58 -15.25
C PRO A 71 1.04 -5.24 -15.75
N ASP A 72 0.64 -4.78 -16.94
CA ASP A 72 1.05 -3.49 -17.51
C ASP A 72 0.22 -2.31 -16.99
N LYS A 73 -0.98 -2.57 -16.45
CA LYS A 73 -1.86 -1.57 -15.82
C LYS A 73 -1.63 -1.55 -14.32
N ALA A 74 -0.52 -0.92 -13.92
CA ALA A 74 -0.14 -0.79 -12.53
C ALA A 74 -0.77 0.45 -11.87
N PHE A 75 -0.90 0.38 -10.55
CA PHE A 75 -1.39 1.41 -9.66
C PHE A 75 -0.29 1.71 -8.66
N ARG A 76 0.06 2.99 -8.52
CA ARG A 76 0.96 3.47 -7.47
C ARG A 76 0.12 4.02 -6.33
N VAL A 77 0.11 3.32 -5.22
CA VAL A 77 -0.69 3.66 -4.04
C VAL A 77 0.23 4.24 -2.97
N TYR A 78 -0.09 5.46 -2.57
CA TYR A 78 0.55 6.17 -1.49
C TYR A 78 -0.21 5.86 -0.21
N LEU A 79 0.53 5.43 0.80
CA LEU A 79 0.02 5.02 2.09
C LEU A 79 0.56 5.97 3.15
N SER A 80 -0.29 6.29 4.12
CA SER A 80 0.10 7.02 5.31
C SER A 80 -0.41 6.29 6.55
N TRP A 81 0.45 6.20 7.54
CA TRP A 81 0.13 5.69 8.86
C TRP A 81 -0.73 6.71 9.61
N LYS A 82 -1.82 6.23 10.19
CA LYS A 82 -2.64 6.97 11.13
C LYS A 82 -2.47 6.37 12.52
N ASP A 83 -2.04 7.19 13.47
CA ASP A 83 -1.77 6.76 14.84
C ASP A 83 -2.98 6.08 15.47
N ASN A 84 -2.76 4.86 16.00
CA ASN A 84 -3.79 3.99 16.59
C ASN A 84 -4.89 3.50 15.64
N GLU A 85 -4.81 3.81 14.34
CA GLU A 85 -5.74 3.28 13.33
C GLU A 85 -5.04 2.27 12.41
N GLY A 86 -3.86 2.63 11.87
CA GLY A 86 -3.05 1.80 10.96
C GLY A 86 -2.81 2.45 9.59
N TRP A 87 -2.46 1.66 8.58
CA TRP A 87 -2.13 2.15 7.25
C TRP A 87 -3.38 2.50 6.44
N ALA A 88 -3.41 3.69 5.84
CA ALA A 88 -4.49 4.10 4.94
C ALA A 88 -3.92 4.59 3.60
N ALA A 89 -4.57 4.24 2.50
CA ALA A 89 -4.30 4.89 1.23
C ALA A 89 -4.69 6.37 1.30
N THR A 90 -3.84 7.24 0.76
CA THR A 90 -4.08 8.69 0.68
C THR A 90 -4.18 9.16 -0.77
N LYS A 91 -3.48 8.49 -1.67
CA LYS A 91 -3.46 8.81 -3.10
C LYS A 91 -3.18 7.56 -3.92
N VAL A 92 -3.84 7.46 -5.08
CA VAL A 92 -3.63 6.36 -6.03
C VAL A 92 -3.38 6.96 -7.40
N GLU A 93 -2.32 6.52 -8.06
CA GLU A 93 -1.98 6.91 -9.43
C GLU A 93 -2.11 5.70 -10.34
N VAL A 94 -2.93 5.84 -11.40
CA VAL A 94 -3.03 4.81 -12.44
C VAL A 94 -1.89 5.04 -13.42
N LEU A 95 -0.97 4.07 -13.50
CA LEU A 95 0.18 4.11 -14.38
C LEU A 95 -0.25 3.64 -15.78
N LYS A 96 0.18 4.38 -16.82
CA LYS A 96 -0.05 3.99 -18.22
C LYS A 96 0.79 2.76 -18.61
N THR A 97 1.96 2.63 -18.00
CA THR A 97 2.91 1.52 -18.16
C THR A 97 3.51 1.23 -16.79
N ASN A 98 3.63 -0.04 -16.44
CA ASN A 98 4.32 -0.47 -15.23
C ASN A 98 5.83 -0.25 -15.38
N ASP A 99 6.36 0.76 -14.70
CA ASP A 99 7.79 1.12 -14.68
C ASP A 99 8.60 0.28 -13.68
N LYS A 100 7.94 -0.58 -12.90
CA LYS A 100 8.54 -1.42 -11.84
C LYS A 100 8.41 -2.92 -12.12
N ARG A 101 8.14 -3.30 -13.38
CA ARG A 101 8.19 -4.71 -13.82
C ARG A 101 9.61 -5.26 -13.72
#